data_AF-A0A5K3FAR7-F1
#
_entry.id   AF-A0A5K3FAR7-F1
#
_cell.length_a   1.000
_cell.length_b   1.000
_cell.length_c   1.000
_cell.angle_alpha   90.00
_cell.angle_beta   90.00
_cell.angle_gamma   90.00
#
_symmetry.space_group_name_H-M   'P 1'
#
loop_
_entity.id
_entity.type
_entity.pdbx_description
1 polymer ?
#
loop_
_entity_poly.entity_id
_entity_poly.type
_entity_poly.pdbx_seq_one_letter_code
_entity_poly.pdbx_strand_id
1 'polypeptide(L)'
;MGSGQAKLSYRSVFVELNNKTQPIDANNDEFWDQFWSGGPTPIGDLFTSVPGNEIRLLREECPSNLATLCYKAVERLAQIAEASFPTTQDQQTAINCVRLLTRIMPYIFEDPEWRPFFWSALPSQPDSNPDSTYNVPLAQTLISSLCDLLFCPDFTVHSLVKPGPENAEDMHTIDSCEYIWEAGVGFAQSPPQNAQHDANRTEIIRLLLVCFSETMYLTQAEARTVTNKWIAFFSGPENRHVLPLFTSLLNVVCAYNPASSSLPYNHLMFTDSREPLVEAALQVLCVTLEADTRNLEEDAAQSSRTESKGSDDSSTNLFLNYMSRIHRDEDFSFILDGITRLLNNPLTQTYLPGSAKKVQMHQELLILFWRVCDINRKFMYYVLKSSRVLDVLVPILYHLNEARGDKSQLGLMHIGVFIILLLSGERNFGVRLNKPYTNRTAFDITVFTGNHADLLIIQ
;
A
#
# COMPACT_ATOMS: atom_id res chain seq x y z
N MET A 1 -2.60 -16.61 -29.49
CA MET A 1 -1.56 -17.66 -29.59
C MET A 1 -0.21 -17.26 -28.98
N GLY A 2 0.00 -16.03 -28.49
CA GLY A 2 1.31 -15.58 -27.96
C GLY A 2 1.59 -15.85 -26.46
N SER A 3 0.57 -16.03 -25.62
CA SER A 3 0.76 -16.19 -24.16
C SER A 3 1.43 -17.52 -23.77
N GLY A 4 1.11 -18.62 -24.46
CA GLY A 4 1.69 -19.93 -24.17
C GLY A 4 3.18 -20.04 -24.50
N GLN A 5 3.64 -19.36 -25.56
CA GLN A 5 5.07 -19.35 -25.93
C GLN A 5 5.89 -18.47 -24.97
N ALA A 6 5.37 -17.30 -24.56
CA ALA A 6 6.03 -16.45 -23.57
C ALA A 6 6.21 -17.18 -22.22
N LYS A 7 5.19 -17.93 -21.78
CA LYS A 7 5.24 -18.74 -20.55
C LYS A 7 6.30 -19.83 -20.59
N LEU A 8 6.38 -20.56 -21.71
CA LEU A 8 7.39 -21.61 -21.91
C LEU A 8 8.81 -21.03 -21.96
N SER A 9 8.98 -19.88 -22.60
CA SER A 9 10.26 -19.16 -22.68
C SER A 9 10.74 -18.70 -21.30
N TYR A 10 9.87 -18.08 -20.50
CA TYR A 10 10.23 -17.62 -19.15
C TYR A 10 10.65 -18.78 -18.25
N ARG A 11 9.90 -19.89 -18.33
CA ARG A 11 10.19 -21.10 -17.56
C ARG A 11 11.55 -21.68 -17.91
N SER A 12 11.90 -21.76 -19.20
CA SER A 12 13.21 -22.29 -19.61
C SER A 12 14.37 -21.45 -19.09
N VAL A 13 14.24 -20.12 -19.13
CA VAL A 13 15.28 -19.20 -18.65
C VAL A 13 15.46 -19.34 -17.13
N PHE A 14 14.36 -19.44 -16.37
CA PHE A 14 14.44 -19.64 -14.92
C PHE A 14 15.06 -21.00 -14.54
N VAL A 15 14.77 -22.07 -15.30
CA VAL A 15 15.40 -23.38 -15.09
C VAL A 15 16.90 -23.33 -15.42
N GLU A 16 17.30 -22.59 -16.46
CA GLU A 16 18.70 -22.40 -16.80
C GLU A 16 19.47 -21.66 -15.68
N LEU A 17 18.81 -20.70 -15.02
CA LEU A 17 19.35 -19.98 -13.87
C LEU A 17 19.71 -20.91 -12.68
N ASN A 18 18.93 -21.97 -12.49
CA ASN A 18 19.11 -22.98 -11.43
C ASN A 18 20.11 -24.09 -11.76
N ASN A 19 20.32 -24.40 -13.03
CA ASN A 19 21.11 -25.56 -13.45
C ASN A 19 22.60 -25.27 -13.69
N LYS A 20 23.00 -24.00 -13.78
CA LYS A 20 24.39 -23.65 -14.08
C LYS A 20 25.27 -23.73 -12.82
N THR A 21 26.25 -24.62 -12.86
CA THR A 21 27.29 -24.78 -11.83
C THR A 21 28.26 -23.60 -11.74
N GLN A 22 28.27 -22.71 -12.72
CA GLN A 22 29.02 -21.45 -12.68
C GLN A 22 28.06 -20.26 -12.75
N PRO A 23 28.36 -19.15 -12.04
CA PRO A 23 27.58 -17.92 -12.13
C PRO A 23 27.47 -17.44 -13.58
N ILE A 24 26.27 -16.99 -13.96
CA ILE A 24 26.07 -16.35 -15.26
C ILE A 24 26.70 -14.95 -15.20
N ASP A 25 27.46 -14.60 -16.23
CA ASP A 25 28.11 -13.29 -16.33
C ASP A 25 27.05 -12.17 -16.22
N ALA A 26 27.28 -11.22 -15.32
CA ALA A 26 26.41 -10.06 -15.14
C ALA A 26 26.34 -9.17 -16.38
N ASN A 27 27.35 -9.22 -17.26
CA ASN A 27 27.38 -8.48 -18.52
C ASN A 27 26.68 -9.21 -19.68
N ASN A 28 26.14 -10.40 -19.46
CA ASN A 28 25.37 -11.12 -20.47
C ASN A 28 23.94 -10.56 -20.58
N ASP A 29 23.81 -9.35 -21.11
CA ASP A 29 22.52 -8.67 -21.22
C ASP A 29 21.53 -9.46 -22.08
N GLU A 30 21.99 -10.21 -23.09
CA GLU A 30 21.13 -11.09 -23.91
C GLU A 30 20.44 -12.18 -23.08
N PHE A 31 21.10 -12.72 -22.05
CA PHE A 31 20.49 -13.66 -21.13
C PHE A 31 19.50 -12.97 -20.19
N TRP A 32 19.94 -11.89 -19.52
CA TRP A 32 19.16 -11.21 -18.50
C TRP A 32 17.90 -10.55 -19.08
N ASP A 33 17.98 -10.01 -20.29
CA ASP A 33 16.86 -9.36 -20.96
C ASP A 33 15.67 -10.28 -21.19
N GLN A 34 15.88 -11.60 -21.26
CA GLN A 34 14.78 -12.55 -21.44
C GLN A 34 13.77 -12.56 -20.28
N PHE A 35 14.13 -12.06 -19.09
CA PHE A 35 13.24 -11.94 -17.94
C PHE A 35 12.24 -10.77 -18.04
N TRP A 36 12.45 -9.80 -18.93
CA TRP A 36 11.59 -8.62 -19.00
C TRP A 36 11.26 -8.14 -20.42
N SER A 37 12.06 -8.50 -21.43
CA SER A 37 11.87 -8.13 -22.84
C SER A 37 10.79 -8.95 -23.56
N GLY A 38 10.27 -9.99 -22.91
CA GLY A 38 9.11 -10.73 -23.41
C GLY A 38 7.82 -9.89 -23.41
N GLY A 39 6.78 -10.40 -24.07
CA GLY A 39 5.44 -9.80 -24.00
C GLY A 39 4.87 -9.76 -22.57
N PRO A 40 3.70 -9.13 -22.37
CA PRO A 40 3.05 -9.06 -21.07
C PRO A 40 2.89 -10.44 -20.45
N THR A 41 3.52 -10.63 -19.29
CA THR A 41 3.42 -11.87 -18.51
C THR A 41 2.53 -11.62 -17.31
N PRO A 42 1.28 -12.13 -17.31
CA PRO A 42 0.38 -12.00 -16.17
C PRO A 42 1.01 -12.57 -14.89
N ILE A 43 0.75 -11.95 -13.74
CA ILE A 43 1.36 -12.37 -12.47
C ILE A 43 1.06 -13.84 -12.11
N GLY A 44 -0.14 -14.34 -12.42
CA GLY A 44 -0.49 -15.75 -12.21
C GLY A 44 0.34 -16.72 -13.06
N ASP A 45 0.65 -16.35 -14.30
CA ASP A 45 1.52 -17.14 -15.18
C ASP A 45 2.97 -17.11 -14.71
N LEU A 46 3.44 -15.96 -14.22
CA LEU A 46 4.75 -15.83 -13.60
C LEU A 46 4.87 -16.74 -12.37
N PHE A 47 3.90 -16.71 -11.47
CA PHE A 47 3.92 -17.50 -10.23
C PHE A 47 3.87 -19.01 -10.50
N THR A 48 3.20 -19.41 -11.59
CA THR A 48 3.20 -20.79 -12.08
C THR A 48 4.55 -21.19 -12.67
N SER A 49 5.21 -20.27 -13.39
CA SER A 49 6.48 -20.53 -14.09
C SER A 49 7.70 -20.44 -13.18
N VAL A 50 7.57 -19.74 -12.06
CA VAL A 50 8.60 -19.54 -11.03
C VAL A 50 8.09 -20.06 -9.68
N PRO A 51 8.14 -21.38 -9.44
CA PRO A 51 7.71 -21.99 -8.18
C PRO A 51 8.56 -21.56 -6.98
N GLY A 52 7.96 -21.46 -5.80
CA GLY A 52 8.65 -20.98 -4.59
C GLY A 52 9.80 -21.88 -4.12
N ASN A 53 9.63 -23.21 -4.26
CA ASN A 53 10.71 -24.17 -3.98
C ASN A 53 11.93 -23.94 -4.87
N GLU A 54 11.74 -23.51 -6.11
CA GLU A 54 12.86 -23.27 -7.02
C GLU A 54 13.56 -21.95 -6.76
N ILE A 55 12.87 -20.94 -6.20
CA ILE A 55 13.52 -19.72 -5.72
C ILE A 55 14.38 -20.02 -4.48
N ARG A 56 13.90 -20.90 -3.59
CA ARG A 56 14.71 -21.36 -2.44
C ARG A 56 15.95 -22.13 -2.88
N LEU A 57 15.80 -23.04 -3.84
CA LEU A 57 16.94 -23.75 -4.45
C LEU A 57 17.91 -22.77 -5.11
N LEU A 58 17.42 -21.76 -5.83
CA LEU A 58 18.27 -20.73 -6.43
C LEU A 58 19.06 -19.96 -5.37
N ARG A 59 18.42 -19.59 -4.26
CA ARG A 59 19.03 -18.89 -3.13
C ARG A 59 20.13 -19.72 -2.46
N GLU A 60 19.92 -21.03 -2.34
CA GLU A 60 20.82 -21.95 -1.63
C GLU A 60 21.98 -22.44 -2.51
N GLU A 61 21.70 -22.83 -3.76
CA GLU A 61 22.68 -23.47 -4.65
C GLU A 61 23.36 -22.47 -5.60
N CYS A 62 22.66 -21.40 -5.99
CA CYS A 62 23.13 -20.42 -6.98
C CYS A 62 22.96 -18.95 -6.50
N PRO A 63 23.42 -18.59 -5.28
CA PRO A 63 23.15 -17.28 -4.66
C PRO A 63 23.63 -16.10 -5.51
N SER A 64 24.77 -16.22 -6.20
CA SER A 64 25.26 -15.16 -7.08
C SER A 64 24.31 -14.85 -8.24
N ASN A 65 23.65 -15.87 -8.81
CA ASN A 65 22.68 -15.67 -9.90
C ASN A 65 21.43 -14.95 -9.38
N LEU A 66 20.95 -15.29 -8.18
CA LEU A 66 19.83 -14.60 -7.54
C LEU A 66 20.15 -13.13 -7.26
N ALA A 67 21.35 -12.85 -6.74
CA ALA A 67 21.81 -11.49 -6.48
C ALA A 67 21.86 -10.67 -7.77
N THR A 68 22.46 -11.21 -8.85
CA THR A 68 22.52 -10.55 -10.16
C THR A 68 21.13 -10.33 -10.75
N LEU A 69 20.21 -11.30 -10.63
CA LEU A 69 18.83 -11.14 -11.11
C LEU A 69 18.12 -9.98 -10.40
N CYS A 70 18.26 -9.88 -9.08
CA CYS A 70 17.68 -8.78 -8.31
C CYS A 70 18.31 -7.44 -8.70
N TYR A 71 19.63 -7.37 -8.79
CA TYR A 71 20.36 -6.17 -9.20
C TYR A 71 19.90 -5.69 -10.58
N LYS A 72 19.89 -6.57 -11.59
CA LYS A 72 19.47 -6.23 -12.95
C LYS A 72 18.02 -5.78 -13.03
N ALA A 73 17.11 -6.43 -12.30
CA ALA A 73 15.70 -6.03 -12.27
C ALA A 73 15.51 -4.62 -11.67
N VAL A 74 16.24 -4.28 -10.60
CA VAL A 74 16.22 -2.95 -9.99
C VAL A 74 16.91 -1.92 -10.89
N GLU A 75 18.05 -2.27 -11.50
CA GLU A 75 18.78 -1.41 -12.46
C GLU A 75 17.88 -1.04 -13.65
N ARG A 76 17.12 -2.00 -14.20
CA ARG A 76 16.15 -1.73 -15.26
C ARG A 76 15.03 -0.79 -14.81
N LEU A 77 14.50 -0.97 -13.60
CA LEU A 77 13.49 -0.05 -13.06
C LEU A 77 14.04 1.36 -12.88
N ALA A 78 15.28 1.50 -12.40
CA ALA A 78 15.94 2.80 -12.25
C ALA A 78 16.17 3.49 -13.59
N GLN A 79 16.70 2.78 -14.59
CA GLN A 79 16.89 3.31 -15.94
C GLN A 79 15.59 3.80 -16.57
N ILE A 80 14.49 3.08 -16.37
CA ILE A 80 13.18 3.47 -16.90
C ILE A 80 12.58 4.65 -16.12
N ALA A 81 12.78 4.70 -14.80
CA ALA A 81 12.36 5.83 -13.98
C ALA A 81 13.11 7.13 -14.33
N GLU A 82 14.38 7.03 -14.71
CA GLU A 82 15.20 8.16 -15.16
C GLU A 82 14.86 8.60 -16.60
N ALA A 83 14.20 7.74 -17.39
CA ALA A 83 13.81 8.09 -18.74
C ALA A 83 12.67 9.12 -18.75
N SER A 84 12.88 10.25 -19.41
CA SER A 84 11.87 11.33 -19.50
C SER A 84 10.59 10.91 -20.24
N PHE A 85 10.66 9.86 -21.08
CA PHE A 85 9.52 9.33 -21.83
C PHE A 85 9.63 7.81 -22.01
N PRO A 86 9.10 7.00 -21.08
CA PRO A 86 9.13 5.55 -21.23
C PRO A 86 8.26 5.12 -22.41
N THR A 87 8.85 4.39 -23.35
CA THR A 87 8.13 3.78 -24.46
C THR A 87 7.17 2.69 -23.95
N THR A 88 6.23 2.24 -24.78
CA THR A 88 5.36 1.10 -24.43
C THR A 88 6.17 -0.16 -24.07
N GLN A 89 7.35 -0.34 -24.69
CA GLN A 89 8.26 -1.44 -24.35
C GLN A 89 8.89 -1.24 -22.97
N ASP A 90 9.26 -0.01 -22.61
CA ASP A 90 9.81 0.30 -21.28
C ASP A 90 8.74 0.11 -20.20
N GLN A 91 7.52 0.58 -20.43
CA GLN A 91 6.38 0.35 -19.52
C GLN A 91 6.14 -1.15 -19.29
N GLN A 92 6.21 -1.96 -20.35
CA GLN A 92 6.07 -3.42 -20.25
C GLN A 92 7.23 -4.06 -19.47
N THR A 93 8.46 -3.60 -19.74
CA THR A 93 9.68 -4.03 -19.05
C THR A 93 9.59 -3.73 -17.56
N ALA A 94 9.19 -2.51 -17.19
CA ALA A 94 9.00 -2.10 -15.80
C ALA A 94 7.98 -3.00 -15.08
N ILE A 95 6.81 -3.24 -15.66
CA ILE A 95 5.80 -4.12 -15.04
C ILE A 95 6.28 -5.57 -14.91
N ASN A 96 7.05 -6.09 -15.88
CA ASN A 96 7.65 -7.42 -15.78
C ASN A 96 8.67 -7.50 -14.63
N CYS A 97 9.54 -6.49 -14.49
CA CYS A 97 10.47 -6.38 -13.36
C CYS A 97 9.74 -6.29 -12.01
N VAL A 98 8.69 -5.46 -11.94
CA VAL A 98 7.85 -5.32 -10.73
C VAL A 98 7.25 -6.66 -10.31
N ARG A 99 6.67 -7.41 -11.25
CA ARG A 99 6.08 -8.73 -10.99
C ARG A 99 7.12 -9.76 -10.57
N LEU A 100 8.29 -9.76 -11.21
CA LEU A 100 9.40 -10.63 -10.87
C LEU A 100 9.89 -10.40 -9.45
N LEU A 101 10.15 -9.16 -9.07
CA LEU A 101 10.57 -8.80 -7.71
C LEU A 101 9.47 -9.13 -6.69
N THR A 102 8.20 -8.87 -7.02
CA THR A 102 7.04 -9.24 -6.19
C THR A 102 7.02 -10.75 -5.90
N ARG A 103 7.45 -11.56 -6.87
CA ARG A 103 7.52 -13.02 -6.72
C ARG A 103 8.73 -13.47 -5.91
N ILE A 104 9.90 -12.86 -6.11
CA ILE A 104 11.17 -13.34 -5.55
C ILE A 104 11.38 -12.88 -4.10
N MET A 105 11.07 -11.61 -3.80
CA MET A 105 11.39 -10.98 -2.51
C MET A 105 10.91 -11.74 -1.25
N PRO A 106 9.69 -12.30 -1.20
CA PRO A 106 9.23 -13.09 -0.05
C PRO A 106 10.23 -14.20 0.34
N TYR A 107 10.79 -14.88 -0.67
CA TYR A 107 11.75 -15.97 -0.47
C TYR A 107 13.16 -15.47 -0.15
N ILE A 108 13.47 -14.21 -0.43
CA ILE A 108 14.71 -13.59 0.06
C ILE A 108 14.58 -13.35 1.56
N PHE A 109 13.45 -12.84 2.05
CA PHE A 109 13.24 -12.53 3.47
C PHE A 109 13.15 -13.76 4.39
N GLU A 110 12.78 -14.91 3.84
CA GLU A 110 12.80 -16.20 4.56
C GLU A 110 14.18 -16.55 5.13
N ASP A 111 15.27 -16.07 4.53
CA ASP A 111 16.63 -16.30 5.00
C ASP A 111 17.21 -15.05 5.68
N PRO A 112 17.52 -15.10 6.99
CA PRO A 112 18.13 -13.98 7.71
C PRO A 112 19.42 -13.44 7.09
N GLU A 113 20.25 -14.27 6.44
CA GLU A 113 21.52 -13.85 5.84
C GLU A 113 21.30 -12.95 4.61
N TRP A 114 20.14 -13.10 3.96
CA TRP A 114 19.78 -12.33 2.78
C TRP A 114 19.05 -11.01 3.08
N ARG A 115 18.51 -10.82 4.28
CA ARG A 115 17.79 -9.57 4.64
C ARG A 115 18.64 -8.30 4.49
N PRO A 116 19.94 -8.30 4.87
CA PRO A 116 20.79 -7.13 4.67
C PRO A 116 21.14 -6.86 3.19
N PHE A 117 20.95 -7.82 2.27
CA PHE A 117 21.40 -7.73 0.87
C PHE A 117 21.00 -6.42 0.21
N PHE A 118 19.71 -6.07 0.22
CA PHE A 118 19.21 -4.86 -0.41
C PHE A 118 19.67 -3.57 0.29
N TRP A 119 20.00 -3.64 1.58
CA TRP A 119 20.44 -2.49 2.39
C TRP A 119 21.96 -2.36 2.46
N SER A 120 22.71 -3.32 1.93
CA SER A 120 24.15 -3.30 1.88
C SER A 120 24.65 -2.42 0.73
N ALA A 121 25.74 -1.70 0.97
CA ALA A 121 26.43 -0.96 -0.07
C ALA A 121 27.04 -1.95 -1.08
N LEU A 122 26.73 -1.78 -2.37
CA LEU A 122 27.36 -2.56 -3.42
C LEU A 122 28.87 -2.24 -3.45
N PRO A 123 29.75 -3.23 -3.65
CA PRO A 123 31.17 -2.96 -3.81
C PRO A 123 31.37 -2.07 -5.04
N SER A 124 31.98 -0.90 -4.83
CA SER A 124 32.26 0.08 -5.88
C SER A 124 33.03 -0.59 -7.02
N GLN A 125 32.64 -0.34 -8.28
CA GLN A 125 33.46 -0.77 -9.40
C GLN A 125 34.86 -0.13 -9.29
N PRO A 126 35.95 -0.85 -9.61
CA PRO A 126 37.31 -0.37 -9.44
C PRO A 126 37.65 0.90 -10.28
N ASP A 127 36.79 1.27 -11.24
CA ASP A 127 36.95 2.47 -12.09
C ASP A 127 36.11 3.67 -11.64
N SER A 128 35.43 3.59 -10.48
CA SER A 128 34.66 4.71 -9.94
C SER A 128 35.55 5.74 -9.23
N ASN A 129 35.31 7.01 -9.52
CA ASN A 129 36.08 8.14 -9.02
C ASN A 129 36.14 8.09 -7.47
N PRO A 130 37.30 8.20 -6.80
CA PRO A 130 37.42 8.04 -5.34
C PRO A 130 36.65 9.10 -4.52
N ASP A 131 36.12 10.15 -5.16
CA ASP A 131 35.23 11.15 -4.55
C ASP A 131 33.72 10.82 -4.65
N SER A 132 33.33 9.73 -5.34
CA SER A 132 31.92 9.27 -5.43
C SER A 132 31.47 8.57 -4.14
N THR A 133 31.39 9.34 -3.06
CA THR A 133 31.35 8.88 -1.65
C THR A 133 29.96 8.48 -1.16
N TYR A 134 29.10 7.90 -1.99
CA TYR A 134 27.82 7.33 -1.51
C TYR A 134 27.43 6.10 -2.34
N ASN A 135 27.78 4.90 -1.87
CA ASN A 135 27.19 3.67 -2.40
C ASN A 135 25.74 3.61 -1.93
N VAL A 136 24.81 4.07 -2.77
CA VAL A 136 23.37 4.01 -2.51
C VAL A 136 22.93 2.53 -2.42
N PRO A 137 22.29 2.08 -1.32
CA PRO A 137 21.79 0.72 -1.22
C PRO A 137 20.74 0.40 -2.28
N LEU A 138 20.72 -0.85 -2.74
CA LEU A 138 19.77 -1.32 -3.76
C LEU A 138 18.31 -1.09 -3.36
N ALA A 139 18.00 -1.18 -2.06
CA ALA A 139 16.69 -0.87 -1.50
C ALA A 139 16.25 0.58 -1.76
N GLN A 140 17.16 1.53 -1.56
CA GLN A 140 16.86 2.95 -1.77
C GLN A 140 16.61 3.22 -3.25
N THR A 141 17.47 2.69 -4.12
CA THR A 141 17.26 2.76 -5.58
C THR A 141 15.90 2.18 -5.96
N LEU A 142 15.57 0.97 -5.49
CA LEU A 142 14.28 0.33 -5.77
C LEU A 142 13.10 1.20 -5.32
N ILE A 143 13.08 1.66 -4.06
CA ILE A 143 11.96 2.45 -3.55
C ILE A 143 11.83 3.79 -4.30
N SER A 144 12.95 4.48 -4.55
CA SER A 144 12.94 5.74 -5.30
C SER A 144 12.40 5.53 -6.71
N SER A 145 12.89 4.52 -7.45
CA SER A 145 12.43 4.22 -8.80
C SER A 145 10.95 3.85 -8.83
N LEU A 146 10.45 3.09 -7.86
CA LEU A 146 9.01 2.78 -7.77
C LEU A 146 8.17 4.04 -7.49
N CYS A 147 8.66 4.95 -6.64
CA CYS A 147 7.97 6.22 -6.36
C CYS A 147 7.96 7.15 -7.58
N ASP A 148 9.07 7.24 -8.32
CA ASP A 148 9.13 7.98 -9.59
C ASP A 148 8.15 7.40 -10.62
N LEU A 149 8.16 6.06 -10.79
CA LEU A 149 7.24 5.37 -11.70
C LEU A 149 5.76 5.55 -11.32
N LEU A 150 5.43 5.81 -10.05
CA LEU A 150 4.07 6.08 -9.58
C LEU A 150 3.52 7.46 -9.98
N PHE A 151 4.39 8.38 -10.41
CA PHE A 151 4.03 9.68 -10.96
C PHE A 151 4.55 9.90 -12.38
N CYS A 152 4.90 8.81 -13.06
CA CYS A 152 5.40 8.85 -14.43
C CYS A 152 4.26 9.15 -15.44
N PRO A 153 4.35 10.26 -16.18
CA PRO A 153 3.38 10.61 -17.23
C PRO A 153 3.23 9.51 -18.29
N ASP A 154 1.99 9.30 -18.73
CA ASP A 154 1.56 8.29 -19.71
C ASP A 154 1.83 6.83 -19.33
N PHE A 155 2.31 6.58 -18.10
CA PHE A 155 2.45 5.25 -17.52
C PHE A 155 1.51 5.05 -16.33
N THR A 156 1.57 5.96 -15.34
CA THR A 156 0.74 5.92 -14.14
C THR A 156 -0.03 7.20 -13.92
N VAL A 157 0.27 8.30 -14.59
CA VAL A 157 -0.50 9.56 -14.53
C VAL A 157 -0.68 10.13 -15.94
N HIS A 158 -1.65 11.02 -16.13
CA HIS A 158 -1.85 11.66 -17.45
C HIS A 158 -0.84 12.77 -17.61
N SER A 159 -0.14 12.83 -18.74
CA SER A 159 0.76 13.96 -19.03
C SER A 159 -0.01 15.29 -19.08
N LEU A 160 0.48 16.30 -18.36
CA LEU A 160 -0.06 17.66 -18.39
C LEU A 160 0.46 18.46 -19.60
N VAL A 161 1.54 17.99 -20.22
CA VAL A 161 2.21 18.63 -21.35
C VAL A 161 1.76 18.00 -22.66
N LYS A 162 1.62 18.82 -23.71
CA LYS A 162 1.27 18.30 -25.04
C LYS A 162 2.40 17.42 -25.58
N PRO A 163 2.08 16.22 -26.11
CA PRO A 163 3.09 15.30 -26.59
C PRO A 163 3.96 15.94 -27.69
N GLY A 164 5.28 15.89 -27.50
CA GLY A 164 6.26 16.39 -28.46
C GLY A 164 7.70 16.21 -27.95
N PRO A 165 8.68 15.95 -28.84
CA PRO A 165 10.07 15.68 -28.46
C PRO A 165 10.79 16.88 -27.82
N GLU A 166 10.27 18.11 -27.97
CA GLU A 166 10.83 19.33 -27.39
C GLU A 166 10.27 19.68 -25.99
N ASN A 167 9.27 18.94 -25.50
CA ASN A 167 8.60 19.23 -24.23
C ASN A 167 8.73 18.07 -23.22
N ALA A 168 9.91 17.46 -23.16
CA ALA A 168 10.22 16.42 -22.18
C ALA A 168 10.16 16.97 -20.76
N GLU A 169 9.25 16.45 -19.95
CA GLU A 169 9.34 16.65 -18.51
C GLU A 169 10.45 15.75 -17.98
N ASP A 170 11.49 16.36 -17.41
CA ASP A 170 12.50 15.62 -16.67
C ASP A 170 11.87 15.10 -15.37
N MET A 171 11.84 13.77 -15.21
CA MET A 171 11.27 13.07 -14.07
C MET A 171 11.78 13.64 -12.75
N HIS A 172 13.06 14.01 -12.67
CA HIS A 172 13.68 14.55 -11.44
C HIS A 172 13.20 15.96 -11.07
N THR A 173 12.56 16.66 -12.00
CA THR A 173 12.04 18.02 -11.80
C THR A 173 10.53 18.11 -11.72
N ILE A 174 9.82 17.01 -12.00
CA ILE A 174 8.35 16.95 -11.89
C ILE A 174 7.92 17.28 -10.46
N ASP A 175 7.00 18.24 -10.33
CA ASP A 175 6.25 18.45 -9.10
C ASP A 175 5.10 17.43 -9.05
N SER A 176 5.34 16.31 -8.38
CA SER A 176 4.36 15.24 -8.24
C SER A 176 3.08 15.66 -7.51
N CYS A 177 3.04 16.83 -6.86
CA CYS A 177 1.81 17.39 -6.31
C CYS A 177 0.78 17.77 -7.39
N GLU A 178 1.21 18.04 -8.62
CA GLU A 178 0.30 18.30 -9.75
C GLU A 178 -0.38 17.01 -10.26
N TYR A 179 0.18 15.86 -9.90
CA TYR A 179 -0.17 14.54 -10.42
C TYR A 179 -0.91 13.64 -9.40
N ILE A 180 -1.50 14.24 -8.36
CA ILE A 180 -2.28 13.51 -7.34
C ILE A 180 -3.45 12.75 -8.01
N TRP A 181 -3.64 11.49 -7.60
CA TRP A 181 -4.46 10.53 -8.36
C TRP A 181 -5.98 10.70 -8.22
N GLU A 182 -6.44 11.46 -7.22
CA GLU A 182 -7.85 11.63 -6.89
C GLU A 182 -8.08 12.91 -6.08
N ALA A 183 -9.23 13.55 -6.30
CA ALA A 183 -9.64 14.73 -5.54
C ALA A 183 -10.02 14.36 -4.08
N GLY A 184 -9.80 15.28 -3.15
CA GLY A 184 -10.09 15.09 -1.74
C GLY A 184 -9.28 16.01 -0.84
N VAL A 185 -8.69 15.45 0.20
CA VAL A 185 -7.83 16.17 1.14
C VAL A 185 -6.66 16.77 0.38
N GLY A 186 -6.39 18.06 0.58
CA GLY A 186 -5.21 18.74 0.02
C GLY A 186 -5.19 18.91 -1.51
N PHE A 187 -6.16 18.37 -2.25
CA PHE A 187 -6.17 18.42 -3.71
C PHE A 187 -7.60 18.45 -4.26
N ALA A 188 -7.95 19.51 -5.00
CA ALA A 188 -9.31 19.73 -5.46
C ALA A 188 -9.59 19.23 -6.89
N GLN A 189 -8.56 18.95 -7.68
CA GLN A 189 -8.72 18.58 -9.08
C GLN A 189 -9.04 17.09 -9.20
N SER A 190 -10.02 16.73 -10.04
CA SER A 190 -10.35 15.34 -10.33
C SER A 190 -9.69 14.95 -11.66
N PRO A 191 -8.53 14.26 -11.64
CA PRO A 191 -7.90 13.81 -12.88
C PRO A 191 -8.79 12.78 -13.60
N PRO A 192 -8.67 12.64 -14.94
CA PRO A 192 -9.43 11.64 -15.67
C PRO A 192 -9.07 10.23 -15.20
N GLN A 193 -10.08 9.37 -15.10
CA GLN A 193 -9.87 7.96 -14.73
C GLN A 193 -9.29 7.16 -15.89
N ASN A 194 -8.31 6.30 -15.59
CA ASN A 194 -7.68 5.44 -16.57
C ASN A 194 -7.36 4.09 -15.93
N ALA A 195 -8.03 3.03 -16.41
CA ALA A 195 -7.91 1.69 -15.86
C ALA A 195 -6.49 1.10 -16.00
N GLN A 196 -5.74 1.47 -17.05
CA GLN A 196 -4.37 1.01 -17.23
C GLN A 196 -3.44 1.68 -16.21
N HIS A 197 -3.62 2.99 -15.96
CA HIS A 197 -2.86 3.69 -14.92
C HIS A 197 -3.14 3.08 -13.54
N ASP A 198 -4.41 2.82 -13.22
CA ASP A 198 -4.79 2.19 -11.95
C ASP A 198 -4.19 0.77 -11.84
N ALA A 199 -4.18 -0.01 -12.92
CA ALA A 199 -3.55 -1.33 -12.95
C ALA A 199 -2.02 -1.26 -12.72
N ASN A 200 -1.32 -0.33 -13.38
CA ASN A 200 0.12 -0.12 -13.22
C ASN A 200 0.47 0.32 -11.80
N ARG A 201 -0.25 1.31 -11.25
CA ARG A 201 -0.12 1.75 -9.84
C ARG A 201 -0.30 0.59 -8.88
N THR A 202 -1.31 -0.26 -9.13
CA THR A 202 -1.60 -1.41 -8.27
C THR A 202 -0.43 -2.41 -8.23
N GLU A 203 0.17 -2.74 -9.38
CA GLU A 203 1.34 -3.64 -9.43
C GLU A 203 2.54 -3.06 -8.66
N ILE A 204 2.80 -1.77 -8.83
CA ILE A 204 3.91 -1.08 -8.12
C ILE A 204 3.66 -1.04 -6.61
N ILE A 205 2.45 -0.68 -6.18
CA ILE A 205 2.07 -0.64 -4.76
C ILE A 205 2.14 -2.04 -4.13
N ARG A 206 1.79 -3.10 -4.86
CA ARG A 206 1.95 -4.47 -4.38
C ARG A 206 3.41 -4.84 -4.14
N LEU A 207 4.34 -4.43 -5.02
CA LEU A 207 5.76 -4.60 -4.77
C LEU A 207 6.22 -3.82 -3.54
N LEU A 208 5.75 -2.58 -3.34
CA LEU A 208 6.03 -1.81 -2.14
C LEU A 208 5.54 -2.54 -0.87
N LEU A 209 4.32 -3.09 -0.88
CA LEU A 209 3.80 -3.91 0.21
C LEU A 209 4.65 -5.17 0.47
N VAL A 210 5.13 -5.82 -0.59
CA VAL A 210 6.08 -6.93 -0.45
C VAL A 210 7.36 -6.45 0.23
N CYS A 211 7.94 -5.32 -0.15
CA CYS A 211 9.10 -4.73 0.53
C CYS A 211 8.82 -4.47 2.02
N PHE A 212 7.64 -3.91 2.35
CA PHE A 212 7.26 -3.63 3.73
C PHE A 212 6.98 -4.90 4.55
N SER A 213 6.75 -6.04 3.92
CA SER A 213 6.42 -7.30 4.59
C SER A 213 7.61 -7.98 5.30
N GLU A 214 8.83 -7.42 5.25
CA GLU A 214 10.02 -7.98 5.91
C GLU A 214 9.76 -8.36 7.38
N THR A 215 8.99 -7.52 8.11
CA THR A 215 8.61 -7.76 9.51
C THR A 215 7.89 -9.10 9.74
N MET A 216 7.18 -9.64 8.74
CA MET A 216 6.48 -10.92 8.82
C MET A 216 7.43 -12.12 8.90
N TYR A 217 8.70 -11.95 8.51
CA TYR A 217 9.73 -12.98 8.53
C TYR A 217 10.62 -12.90 9.77
N LEU A 218 10.38 -11.90 10.63
CA LEU A 218 11.07 -11.72 11.89
C LEU A 218 10.40 -12.54 13.00
N THR A 219 11.18 -12.96 13.98
CA THR A 219 10.63 -13.47 15.24
C THR A 219 9.89 -12.36 15.97
N GLN A 220 8.99 -12.71 16.90
CA GLN A 220 8.26 -11.73 17.71
C GLN A 220 9.20 -10.79 18.49
N ALA A 221 10.37 -11.28 18.93
CA ALA A 221 11.35 -10.48 19.62
C ALA A 221 11.99 -9.44 18.69
N GLU A 222 12.42 -9.86 17.50
CA GLU A 222 13.01 -8.98 16.49
C GLU A 222 12.02 -7.93 15.99
N ALA A 223 10.78 -8.32 15.67
CA ALA A 223 9.73 -7.40 15.19
C ALA A 223 9.38 -6.29 16.21
N ARG A 224 9.67 -6.50 17.49
CA ARG A 224 9.49 -5.48 18.55
C ARG A 224 10.65 -4.50 18.65
N THR A 225 11.82 -4.83 18.11
CA THR A 225 13.03 -4.00 18.29
C THR A 225 13.57 -3.44 16.98
N VAL A 226 13.33 -4.11 15.86
CA VAL A 226 13.88 -3.73 14.55
C VAL A 226 12.91 -2.79 13.85
N THR A 227 13.40 -1.61 13.49
CA THR A 227 12.69 -0.69 12.59
C THR A 227 12.72 -1.23 11.17
N ASN A 228 11.56 -1.25 10.51
CA ASN A 228 11.47 -1.63 9.11
C ASN A 228 12.04 -0.51 8.23
N LYS A 229 13.25 -0.72 7.71
CA LYS A 229 13.98 0.27 6.91
C LYS A 229 13.27 0.65 5.60
N TRP A 230 12.49 -0.28 5.02
CA TRP A 230 11.73 -0.02 3.81
C TRP A 230 10.65 1.03 4.04
N ILE A 231 9.89 0.88 5.13
CA ILE A 231 8.85 1.84 5.50
C ILE A 231 9.48 3.17 5.93
N ALA A 232 10.57 3.13 6.71
CA ALA A 232 11.26 4.33 7.18
C ALA A 232 11.79 5.18 6.01
N PHE A 233 12.39 4.56 4.99
CA PHE A 233 12.84 5.28 3.79
C PHE A 233 11.65 5.77 2.95
N PHE A 234 10.65 4.91 2.70
CA PHE A 234 9.48 5.27 1.89
C PHE A 234 8.68 6.44 2.47
N SER A 235 8.54 6.50 3.80
CA SER A 235 7.78 7.55 4.50
C SER A 235 8.66 8.70 5.03
N GLY A 236 9.97 8.63 4.82
CA GLY A 236 10.94 9.60 5.33
C GLY A 236 11.18 10.79 4.39
N PRO A 237 11.92 11.81 4.86
CA PRO A 237 12.16 13.05 4.10
C PRO A 237 13.00 12.86 2.83
N GLU A 238 13.76 11.76 2.73
CA GLU A 238 14.56 11.44 1.55
C GLU A 238 13.70 11.07 0.33
N ASN A 239 12.45 10.66 0.55
CA ASN A 239 11.51 10.44 -0.53
C ASN A 239 10.76 11.74 -0.88
N ARG A 240 11.10 12.35 -2.02
CA ARG A 240 10.46 13.59 -2.50
C ARG A 240 8.96 13.45 -2.77
N HIS A 241 8.46 12.22 -2.95
CA HIS A 241 7.08 11.94 -3.33
C HIS A 241 6.13 11.70 -2.14
N VAL A 242 6.59 11.81 -0.90
CA VAL A 242 5.79 11.39 0.27
C VAL A 242 4.45 12.13 0.38
N LEU A 243 4.43 13.45 0.17
CA LEU A 243 3.20 14.24 0.22
C LEU A 243 2.19 13.84 -0.86
N PRO A 244 2.54 13.81 -2.16
CA PRO A 244 1.61 13.39 -3.20
C PRO A 244 1.22 11.92 -3.08
N LEU A 245 2.09 11.03 -2.58
CA LEU A 245 1.74 9.64 -2.27
C LEU A 245 0.70 9.55 -1.16
N PHE A 246 0.97 10.16 -0.01
CA PHE A 246 0.04 10.20 1.12
C PHE A 246 -1.35 10.69 0.67
N THR A 247 -1.36 11.81 -0.06
CA THR A 247 -2.59 12.44 -0.53
C THR A 247 -3.34 11.55 -1.53
N SER A 248 -2.63 10.97 -2.50
CA SER A 248 -3.22 10.10 -3.50
C SER A 248 -3.80 8.81 -2.90
N LEU A 249 -3.06 8.16 -1.99
CA LEU A 249 -3.51 6.95 -1.32
C LEU A 249 -4.77 7.22 -0.48
N LEU A 250 -4.76 8.30 0.32
CA LEU A 250 -5.91 8.67 1.16
C LEU A 250 -7.14 9.02 0.32
N ASN A 251 -6.96 9.82 -0.73
CA ASN A 251 -8.07 10.28 -1.58
C ASN A 251 -8.65 9.13 -2.40
N VAL A 252 -7.83 8.24 -2.97
CA VAL A 252 -8.32 7.06 -3.71
C VAL A 252 -9.20 6.18 -2.82
N VAL A 253 -8.78 5.93 -1.57
CA VAL A 253 -9.59 5.15 -0.62
C VAL A 253 -10.87 5.90 -0.24
N CYS A 254 -10.77 7.17 0.15
CA CYS A 254 -11.91 7.93 0.68
C CYS A 254 -12.90 8.38 -0.39
N ALA A 255 -12.50 8.46 -1.66
CA ALA A 255 -13.40 8.78 -2.78
C ALA A 255 -14.03 7.52 -3.42
N TYR A 256 -13.48 6.32 -3.18
CA TYR A 256 -13.98 5.10 -3.80
C TYR A 256 -15.44 4.83 -3.48
N ASN A 257 -16.24 4.55 -4.51
CA ASN A 257 -17.67 4.25 -4.37
C ASN A 257 -18.01 2.93 -5.07
N PRO A 258 -18.20 1.82 -4.33
CA PRO A 258 -18.54 0.52 -4.90
C PRO A 258 -19.94 0.48 -5.53
N ALA A 259 -20.79 1.49 -5.27
CA ALA A 259 -22.15 1.63 -5.79
C ALA A 259 -22.27 2.75 -6.83
N SER A 260 -21.19 3.07 -7.57
CA SER A 260 -21.17 4.15 -8.56
C SER A 260 -22.20 3.97 -9.69
N SER A 261 -22.54 2.72 -10.03
CA SER A 261 -23.65 2.39 -10.94
C SER A 261 -24.89 2.02 -10.14
N SER A 262 -25.99 2.73 -10.36
CA SER A 262 -27.30 2.47 -9.75
C SER A 262 -27.99 1.22 -10.31
N LEU A 263 -27.39 0.56 -11.32
CA LEU A 263 -27.98 -0.60 -11.97
C LEU A 263 -27.73 -1.89 -11.14
N PRO A 264 -28.78 -2.65 -10.79
CA PRO A 264 -28.65 -3.96 -10.17
C PRO A 264 -27.73 -4.91 -10.96
N TYR A 265 -26.89 -5.68 -10.26
CA TYR A 265 -25.98 -6.69 -10.84
C TYR A 265 -24.90 -6.14 -11.80
N ASN A 266 -24.68 -4.82 -11.84
CA ASN A 266 -23.66 -4.20 -12.70
C ASN A 266 -22.27 -4.81 -12.49
N HIS A 267 -21.94 -5.13 -11.24
CA HIS A 267 -20.66 -5.74 -10.86
C HIS A 267 -20.45 -7.18 -11.37
N LEU A 268 -21.50 -7.85 -11.88
CA LEU A 268 -21.37 -9.15 -12.55
C LEU A 268 -21.02 -9.01 -14.03
N MET A 269 -21.35 -7.86 -14.64
CA MET A 269 -21.13 -7.61 -16.07
C MET A 269 -19.89 -6.75 -16.33
N PHE A 270 -19.54 -5.88 -15.39
CA PHE A 270 -18.42 -4.96 -15.50
C PHE A 270 -17.43 -5.18 -14.37
N THR A 271 -16.17 -5.39 -14.74
CA THR A 271 -15.07 -5.47 -13.79
C THR A 271 -14.78 -4.09 -13.24
N ASP A 272 -14.75 -3.98 -11.91
CA ASP A 272 -14.27 -2.80 -11.24
C ASP A 272 -12.73 -2.78 -11.26
N SER A 273 -12.16 -1.97 -12.14
CA SER A 273 -10.71 -1.86 -12.29
C SER A 273 -10.04 -1.06 -11.17
N ARG A 274 -10.79 -0.30 -10.37
CA ARG A 274 -10.24 0.62 -9.36
C ARG A 274 -10.17 -0.01 -7.98
N GLU A 275 -11.06 -0.95 -7.65
CA GLU A 275 -11.05 -1.65 -6.36
C GLU A 275 -9.68 -2.26 -5.99
N PRO A 276 -8.95 -2.94 -6.90
CA PRO A 276 -7.63 -3.48 -6.57
C PRO A 276 -6.61 -2.43 -6.14
N LEU A 277 -6.68 -1.22 -6.72
CA LEU A 277 -5.83 -0.09 -6.33
C LEU A 277 -6.24 0.41 -4.93
N VAL A 278 -7.53 0.48 -4.65
CA VAL A 278 -8.08 0.94 -3.36
C VAL A 278 -7.64 0.01 -2.23
N GLU A 279 -7.73 -1.30 -2.42
CA GLU A 279 -7.28 -2.30 -1.45
C GLU A 279 -5.78 -2.16 -1.16
N ALA A 280 -4.96 -2.08 -2.21
CA ALA A 280 -3.51 -1.94 -2.07
C ALA A 280 -3.14 -0.60 -1.40
N ALA A 281 -3.83 0.49 -1.75
CA ALA A 281 -3.60 1.80 -1.15
C ALA A 281 -3.97 1.83 0.35
N LEU A 282 -5.11 1.21 0.70
CA LEU A 282 -5.54 1.07 2.08
C LEU A 282 -4.55 0.26 2.93
N GLN A 283 -4.00 -0.82 2.37
CA GLN A 283 -2.97 -1.63 3.03
C GLN A 283 -1.68 -0.83 3.27
N VAL A 284 -1.22 -0.04 2.28
CA VAL A 284 -0.05 0.83 2.45
C VAL A 284 -0.31 1.87 3.54
N LEU A 285 -1.49 2.50 3.57
CA LEU A 285 -1.85 3.44 4.63
C LEU A 285 -1.82 2.77 6.01
N CYS A 286 -2.36 1.56 6.15
CA CYS A 286 -2.32 0.84 7.43
C CYS A 286 -0.88 0.61 7.91
N VAL A 287 -0.02 0.09 7.03
CA VAL A 287 1.36 -0.25 7.37
C VAL A 287 2.20 1.01 7.66
N THR A 288 2.05 2.06 6.87
CA THR A 288 2.83 3.31 7.03
C THR A 288 2.38 4.14 8.23
N LEU A 289 1.09 4.12 8.59
CA LEU A 289 0.56 4.80 9.76
C LEU A 289 0.77 4.01 11.07
N GLU A 290 1.25 2.77 11.01
CA GLU A 290 1.61 1.97 12.18
C GLU A 290 3.10 2.10 12.56
N ALA A 291 3.99 2.22 11.57
CA ALA A 291 5.43 1.98 11.69
C ALA A 291 6.21 2.81 12.74
N ASP A 292 5.74 3.99 13.16
CA ASP A 292 6.53 4.94 13.96
C ASP A 292 5.85 5.47 15.23
N THR A 293 4.82 4.78 15.75
CA THR A 293 4.19 5.22 17.01
C THR A 293 5.09 5.16 18.24
N ARG A 294 6.16 4.35 18.20
CA ARG A 294 7.07 4.19 19.34
C ARG A 294 7.90 5.45 19.60
N ASN A 295 8.27 6.20 18.56
CA ASN A 295 9.04 7.44 18.71
C ASN A 295 8.17 8.58 19.28
N LEU A 296 6.87 8.61 18.97
CA LEU A 296 5.94 9.60 19.52
C LEU A 296 5.73 9.44 21.03
N GLU A 297 5.76 8.21 21.55
CA GLU A 297 5.68 7.93 22.99
C GLU A 297 6.97 8.35 23.72
N GLU A 298 8.13 8.15 23.10
CA GLU A 298 9.42 8.58 23.66
C GLU A 298 9.61 10.10 23.60
N ASP A 299 9.20 10.78 22.53
CA ASP A 299 9.24 12.25 22.41
C ASP A 299 8.26 12.94 23.38
N ALA A 300 7.08 12.34 23.62
CA ALA A 300 6.15 12.82 24.64
C ALA A 300 6.70 12.65 26.07
N ALA A 301 7.52 11.62 26.32
CA ALA A 301 8.19 11.43 27.60
C ALA A 301 9.40 12.38 27.77
N GLN A 302 10.15 12.65 26.69
CA GLN A 302 11.37 13.47 26.69
C GLN A 302 11.10 14.99 26.59
N SER A 303 9.96 15.41 26.01
CA SER A 303 9.52 16.81 26.01
C SER A 303 9.23 17.40 27.41
N SER A 304 9.27 16.57 28.45
CA SER A 304 9.26 17.01 29.86
C SER A 304 10.64 17.34 30.43
N ARG A 305 11.75 17.07 29.71
CA ARG A 305 13.13 17.29 30.17
C ARG A 305 14.06 17.73 29.03
N THR A 306 14.27 19.04 28.97
CA THR A 306 15.44 19.75 28.39
C THR A 306 15.35 20.14 26.91
N GLU A 307 15.24 21.44 26.65
CA GLU A 307 15.57 22.08 25.38
C GLU A 307 17.10 22.04 25.17
N SER A 308 17.62 21.05 24.42
CA SER A 308 18.95 21.17 23.82
C SER A 308 19.16 20.24 22.62
N LYS A 309 19.19 20.88 21.44
CA LYS A 309 20.03 20.63 20.26
C LYS A 309 20.35 19.19 19.84
N GLY A 310 19.85 18.84 18.65
CA GLY A 310 20.53 17.97 17.69
C GLY A 310 20.23 16.48 17.84
N SER A 311 18.97 16.09 17.74
CA SER A 311 18.60 14.71 17.41
C SER A 311 18.46 14.61 15.89
N ASP A 312 19.09 13.62 15.27
CA ASP A 312 18.99 13.30 13.85
C ASP A 312 17.54 13.43 13.35
N ASP A 313 17.31 14.38 12.44
CA ASP A 313 16.04 14.63 11.73
C ASP A 313 15.70 13.49 10.73
N SER A 314 16.45 12.38 10.77
CA SER A 314 16.45 11.30 9.78
C SER A 314 15.43 10.19 10.05
N SER A 315 14.60 10.29 11.10
CA SER A 315 13.62 9.25 11.48
C SER A 315 12.18 9.78 11.60
N THR A 316 11.84 10.83 10.84
CA THR A 316 10.49 11.39 10.86
C THR A 316 9.63 10.73 9.77
N ASN A 317 8.67 9.91 10.19
CA ASN A 317 7.63 9.41 9.29
C ASN A 317 6.65 10.52 8.93
N LEU A 318 6.74 10.99 7.69
CA LEU A 318 5.96 12.10 7.19
C LEU A 318 4.48 11.75 6.97
N PHE A 319 4.12 10.47 6.79
CA PHE A 319 2.71 10.05 6.73
C PHE A 319 1.99 10.35 8.05
N LEU A 320 2.62 10.01 9.19
CA LEU A 320 2.10 10.36 10.52
C LEU A 320 2.00 11.89 10.70
N ASN A 321 3.05 12.60 10.29
CA ASN A 321 3.11 14.06 10.36
C ASN A 321 1.94 14.71 9.59
N TYR A 322 1.75 14.33 8.32
CA TYR A 322 0.67 14.85 7.49
C TYR A 322 -0.71 14.49 8.04
N MET A 323 -0.92 13.24 8.47
CA MET A 323 -2.19 12.82 9.09
C MET A 323 -2.52 13.64 10.34
N SER A 324 -1.53 13.93 11.19
CA SER A 324 -1.70 14.73 12.42
C SER A 324 -2.04 16.20 12.14
N ARG A 325 -1.65 16.73 10.97
CA ARG A 325 -1.82 18.14 10.58
C ARG A 325 -3.12 18.45 9.86
N ILE A 326 -3.87 17.45 9.38
CA ILE A 326 -5.21 17.64 8.84
C ILE A 326 -6.11 18.27 9.91
N HIS A 327 -6.86 19.32 9.55
CA HIS A 327 -7.63 20.09 10.52
C HIS A 327 -8.89 20.75 9.97
N ARG A 328 -9.13 20.75 8.65
CA ARG A 328 -10.33 21.37 8.08
C ARG A 328 -11.52 20.43 8.26
N ASP A 329 -12.67 20.98 8.65
CA ASP A 329 -13.91 20.21 8.82
C ASP A 329 -14.34 19.51 7.52
N GLU A 330 -14.06 20.10 6.35
CA GLU A 330 -14.32 19.51 5.03
C GLU A 330 -13.48 18.23 4.80
N ASP A 331 -12.18 18.29 5.10
CA ASP A 331 -11.27 17.15 4.98
C ASP A 331 -11.68 16.02 5.94
N PHE A 332 -12.03 16.37 7.19
CA PHE A 332 -12.56 15.39 8.15
C PHE A 332 -13.88 14.78 7.71
N SER A 333 -14.78 15.57 7.11
CA SER A 333 -16.01 15.02 6.57
C SER A 333 -15.72 14.03 5.46
N PHE A 334 -14.86 14.38 4.52
CA PHE A 334 -14.48 13.55 3.37
C PHE A 334 -13.89 12.21 3.82
N ILE A 335 -12.94 12.21 4.77
CA ILE A 335 -12.35 10.98 5.33
C ILE A 335 -13.43 10.12 6.00
N LEU A 336 -14.25 10.73 6.87
CA LEU A 336 -15.27 9.99 7.61
C LEU A 336 -16.37 9.44 6.69
N ASP A 337 -16.79 10.21 5.67
CA ASP A 337 -17.78 9.78 4.67
C ASP A 337 -17.24 8.64 3.80
N GLY A 338 -15.96 8.69 3.43
CA GLY A 338 -15.29 7.61 2.71
C GLY A 338 -15.25 6.31 3.51
N ILE A 339 -14.73 6.36 4.73
CA ILE A 339 -14.61 5.19 5.61
C ILE A 339 -15.99 4.60 5.93
N THR A 340 -16.95 5.43 6.36
CA THR A 340 -18.30 4.97 6.69
C THR A 340 -19.04 4.40 5.50
N ARG A 341 -18.89 4.97 4.29
CA ARG A 341 -19.48 4.43 3.06
C ARG A 341 -19.00 3.00 2.79
N LEU A 342 -17.71 2.75 2.93
CA LEU A 342 -17.13 1.43 2.67
C LEU A 342 -17.48 0.44 3.79
N LEU A 343 -17.44 0.85 5.07
CA LEU A 343 -17.82 -0.01 6.20
C LEU A 343 -19.31 -0.40 6.17
N ASN A 344 -20.20 0.49 5.72
CA ASN A 344 -21.64 0.21 5.65
C ASN A 344 -22.06 -0.49 4.34
N ASN A 345 -21.17 -0.62 3.35
CA ASN A 345 -21.51 -1.25 2.08
C ASN A 345 -22.03 -2.70 2.26
N PRO A 346 -21.40 -3.59 3.06
CA PRO A 346 -21.92 -4.94 3.28
C PRO A 346 -23.28 -5.01 3.97
N LEU A 347 -23.62 -3.98 4.75
CA LEU A 347 -24.88 -3.84 5.50
C LEU A 347 -26.01 -3.27 4.64
N THR A 348 -25.71 -2.74 3.45
CA THR A 348 -26.70 -2.13 2.57
C THR A 348 -27.61 -3.20 1.96
N GLN A 349 -28.90 -3.12 2.26
CA GLN A 349 -29.91 -4.02 1.70
C GLN A 349 -30.53 -3.45 0.43
N THR A 350 -30.62 -4.30 -0.59
CA THR A 350 -31.35 -4.03 -1.83
C THR A 350 -32.55 -4.95 -1.94
N TYR A 351 -33.59 -4.52 -2.67
CA TYR A 351 -34.76 -5.35 -2.94
C TYR A 351 -34.42 -6.66 -3.66
N LEU A 352 -33.33 -6.65 -4.44
CA LEU A 352 -32.86 -7.79 -5.22
C LEU A 352 -31.65 -8.43 -4.52
N PRO A 353 -31.74 -9.71 -4.08
CA PRO A 353 -30.64 -10.40 -3.42
C PRO A 353 -29.38 -10.42 -4.28
N GLY A 354 -28.23 -10.09 -3.68
CA GLY A 354 -26.95 -10.09 -4.39
C GLY A 354 -26.82 -9.05 -5.49
N SER A 355 -27.72 -8.06 -5.57
CA SER A 355 -27.69 -7.07 -6.65
C SER A 355 -26.65 -5.97 -6.48
N ALA A 356 -26.15 -5.78 -5.26
CA ALA A 356 -25.11 -4.81 -4.93
C ALA A 356 -23.77 -5.51 -4.69
N LYS A 357 -22.68 -4.85 -5.13
CA LYS A 357 -21.31 -5.29 -4.86
C LYS A 357 -21.03 -5.13 -3.37
N LYS A 358 -20.42 -6.16 -2.76
CA LYS A 358 -19.94 -6.14 -1.37
C LYS A 358 -18.41 -6.08 -1.34
N VAL A 359 -17.86 -5.02 -0.77
CA VAL A 359 -16.41 -4.87 -0.58
C VAL A 359 -15.91 -5.77 0.55
N GLN A 360 -14.66 -6.23 0.47
CA GLN A 360 -14.06 -7.18 1.43
C GLN A 360 -12.80 -6.61 2.09
N MET A 361 -12.85 -5.33 2.48
CA MET A 361 -11.71 -4.58 3.05
C MET A 361 -12.01 -3.99 4.44
N HIS A 362 -12.93 -4.62 5.18
CA HIS A 362 -13.43 -4.10 6.45
C HIS A 362 -12.35 -4.10 7.56
N GLN A 363 -11.45 -5.09 7.57
CA GLN A 363 -10.39 -5.16 8.58
C GLN A 363 -9.46 -3.96 8.48
N GLU A 364 -8.97 -3.67 7.27
CA GLU A 364 -8.06 -2.56 7.01
C GLU A 364 -8.75 -1.21 7.19
N LEU A 365 -10.04 -1.09 6.85
CA LEU A 365 -10.81 0.13 7.13
C LEU A 365 -10.93 0.43 8.63
N LEU A 366 -11.12 -0.60 9.46
CA LEU A 366 -11.16 -0.45 10.92
C LEU A 366 -9.79 -0.06 11.47
N ILE A 367 -8.71 -0.66 10.96
CA ILE A 367 -7.35 -0.27 11.32
C ILE A 367 -7.11 1.19 10.93
N LEU A 368 -7.43 1.59 9.70
CA LEU A 368 -7.29 2.97 9.25
C LEU A 368 -8.09 3.93 10.14
N PHE A 369 -9.37 3.64 10.40
CA PHE A 369 -10.20 4.47 11.27
C PHE A 369 -9.58 4.64 12.66
N TRP A 370 -9.18 3.53 13.28
CA TRP A 370 -8.51 3.54 14.59
C TRP A 370 -7.23 4.40 14.57
N ARG A 371 -6.35 4.19 13.58
CA ARG A 371 -5.09 4.92 13.46
C ARG A 371 -5.32 6.42 13.24
N VAL A 372 -6.24 6.82 12.38
CA VAL A 372 -6.56 8.25 12.15
C VAL A 372 -7.08 8.92 13.43
N CYS A 373 -7.93 8.21 14.16
CA CYS A 373 -8.45 8.63 15.46
C CYS A 373 -7.34 8.80 16.53
N ASP A 374 -6.38 7.88 16.57
CA ASP A 374 -5.25 7.91 17.50
C ASP A 374 -4.24 9.03 17.16
N ILE A 375 -3.85 9.14 15.89
CA ILE A 375 -2.87 10.11 15.40
C ILE A 375 -3.43 11.54 15.45
N ASN A 376 -4.71 11.73 15.11
CA ASN A 376 -5.33 13.04 14.98
C ASN A 376 -6.51 13.20 15.96
N ARG A 377 -6.20 13.72 17.16
CA ARG A 377 -7.23 14.01 18.18
C ARG A 377 -8.33 14.97 17.70
N LYS A 378 -8.04 15.89 16.76
CA LYS A 378 -9.06 16.79 16.20
C LYS A 378 -10.08 16.01 15.37
N PHE A 379 -9.63 15.03 14.59
CA PHE A 379 -10.52 14.11 13.87
C PHE A 379 -11.37 13.29 14.86
N MET A 380 -10.76 12.74 15.91
CA MET A 380 -11.50 12.04 16.98
C MET A 380 -12.63 12.90 17.56
N TYR A 381 -12.34 14.14 17.95
CA TYR A 381 -13.36 15.06 18.45
C TYR A 381 -14.42 15.40 17.40
N TYR A 382 -14.03 15.54 16.13
CA TYR A 382 -14.95 15.76 15.02
C TYR A 382 -15.96 14.61 14.86
N VAL A 383 -15.49 13.36 14.87
CA VAL A 383 -16.34 12.14 14.82
C VAL A 383 -17.37 12.14 15.95
N LEU A 384 -16.94 12.51 17.15
CA LEU A 384 -17.76 12.50 18.37
C LEU A 384 -18.69 13.72 18.52
N LYS A 385 -18.49 14.78 17.73
CA LYS A 385 -19.31 16.01 17.76
C LYS A 385 -20.74 15.77 17.32
N SER A 386 -20.95 14.80 16.43
CA SER A 386 -22.24 14.50 15.81
C SER A 386 -22.65 13.04 16.01
N SER A 387 -23.83 12.64 15.53
CA SER A 387 -24.22 11.23 15.55
C SER A 387 -23.51 10.36 14.52
N ARG A 388 -22.58 10.92 13.72
CA ARG A 388 -21.85 10.16 12.68
C ARG A 388 -20.98 9.05 13.24
N VAL A 389 -20.58 9.13 14.51
CA VAL A 389 -19.94 7.99 15.21
C VAL A 389 -20.80 6.73 15.21
N LEU A 390 -22.13 6.86 15.18
CA LEU A 390 -23.04 5.70 15.14
C LEU A 390 -23.00 5.00 13.79
N ASP A 391 -22.70 5.73 12.71
CA ASP A 391 -22.51 5.17 11.37
C ASP A 391 -21.19 4.38 11.27
N VAL A 392 -20.30 4.50 12.25
CA VAL A 392 -19.10 3.65 12.43
C VAL A 392 -19.38 2.52 13.43
N LEU A 393 -20.11 2.80 14.51
CA LEU A 393 -20.42 1.80 15.55
C LEU A 393 -21.20 0.61 15.00
N VAL A 394 -22.23 0.85 14.19
CA VAL A 394 -23.10 -0.21 13.66
C VAL A 394 -22.31 -1.24 12.83
N PRO A 395 -21.49 -0.86 11.83
CA PRO A 395 -20.69 -1.85 11.09
C PRO A 395 -19.61 -2.53 11.95
N ILE A 396 -19.05 -1.86 12.97
CA ILE A 396 -18.15 -2.54 13.94
C ILE A 396 -18.88 -3.69 14.61
N LEU A 397 -20.04 -3.41 15.22
CA LEU A 397 -20.82 -4.45 15.91
C LEU A 397 -21.24 -5.57 14.96
N TYR A 398 -21.58 -5.24 13.71
CA TYR A 398 -21.95 -6.22 12.69
C TYR A 398 -20.81 -7.22 12.46
N HIS A 399 -19.61 -6.72 12.19
CA HIS A 399 -18.45 -7.55 11.94
C HIS A 399 -17.96 -8.30 13.20
N LEU A 400 -18.07 -7.70 14.39
CA LEU A 400 -17.80 -8.41 15.64
C LEU A 400 -18.75 -9.60 15.84
N ASN A 401 -20.03 -9.41 15.53
CA ASN A 401 -21.02 -10.49 15.64
C ASN A 401 -20.80 -11.61 14.61
N GLU A 402 -20.39 -11.28 13.39
CA GLU A 402 -19.99 -12.29 12.39
C GLU A 402 -18.72 -13.04 12.82
N ALA A 403 -17.73 -12.33 13.38
CA ALA A 403 -16.43 -12.89 13.74
C ALA A 403 -16.43 -13.68 15.06
N ARG A 404 -17.41 -13.50 15.96
CA ARG A 404 -17.41 -14.07 17.34
C ARG A 404 -17.23 -15.60 17.41
N GLY A 405 -17.58 -16.32 16.34
CA GLY A 405 -17.47 -17.78 16.26
C GLY A 405 -16.21 -18.30 15.57
N ASP A 406 -15.42 -17.42 14.95
CA ASP A 406 -14.27 -17.78 14.10
C ASP A 406 -12.94 -17.34 14.74
N LYS A 407 -12.13 -18.31 15.17
CA LYS A 407 -10.83 -18.05 15.78
C LYS A 407 -9.84 -17.39 14.81
N SER A 408 -10.01 -17.55 13.50
CA SER A 408 -9.16 -16.89 12.50
C SER A 408 -9.37 -15.38 12.45
N GLN A 409 -10.52 -14.89 12.94
CA GLN A 409 -10.92 -13.49 12.95
C GLN A 409 -10.61 -12.79 14.29
N LEU A 410 -9.77 -13.37 15.15
CA LEU A 410 -9.46 -12.79 16.46
C LEU A 410 -8.85 -11.37 16.36
N GLY A 411 -8.06 -11.10 15.31
CA GLY A 411 -7.51 -9.77 15.05
C GLY A 411 -8.60 -8.72 14.81
N LEU A 412 -9.61 -9.07 14.00
CA LEU A 412 -10.79 -8.24 13.75
C LEU A 412 -11.59 -7.99 15.04
N MET A 413 -11.73 -9.01 15.89
CA MET A 413 -12.37 -8.87 17.19
C MET A 413 -11.63 -7.86 18.08
N HIS A 414 -10.30 -7.97 18.17
CA HIS A 414 -9.49 -7.06 18.97
C HIS A 414 -9.58 -5.61 18.47
N ILE A 415 -9.43 -5.35 17.17
CA ILE A 415 -9.48 -3.98 16.64
C ILE A 415 -10.86 -3.35 16.86
N GLY A 416 -11.96 -4.09 16.64
CA GLY A 416 -13.31 -3.57 16.87
C GLY A 416 -13.55 -3.22 18.35
N VAL A 417 -13.11 -4.09 19.27
CA VAL A 417 -13.19 -3.81 20.72
C VAL A 417 -12.31 -2.64 21.13
N PHE A 418 -11.09 -2.53 20.60
CA PHE A 418 -10.21 -1.39 20.89
C PHE A 418 -10.78 -0.06 20.40
N ILE A 419 -11.42 -0.03 19.23
CA ILE A 419 -12.11 1.17 18.75
C ILE A 419 -13.26 1.55 19.70
N ILE A 420 -14.09 0.58 20.11
CA ILE A 420 -15.18 0.85 21.04
C ILE A 420 -14.63 1.36 22.38
N LEU A 421 -13.55 0.76 22.88
CA LEU A 421 -12.88 1.19 24.11
C LEU A 421 -12.38 2.63 23.97
N LEU A 422 -11.70 2.95 22.87
CA LEU A 422 -11.18 4.28 22.57
C LEU A 422 -12.31 5.32 22.53
N LEU A 423 -13.41 5.03 21.83
CA LEU A 423 -14.58 5.91 21.75
C LEU A 423 -15.28 6.05 23.11
N SER A 424 -15.34 4.98 23.91
CA SER A 424 -15.98 4.98 25.23
C SER A 424 -15.27 5.85 26.27
N GLY A 425 -13.99 6.16 26.05
CA GLY A 425 -13.25 7.12 26.87
C GLY A 425 -13.80 8.54 26.83
N GLU A 426 -14.61 8.86 25.82
CA GLU A 426 -15.13 10.21 25.60
C GLU A 426 -16.63 10.32 25.96
N ARG A 427 -16.97 11.29 26.81
CA ARG A 427 -18.35 11.52 27.29
C ARG A 427 -19.37 11.66 26.15
N ASN A 428 -18.97 12.31 25.06
CA ASN A 428 -19.84 12.55 23.91
C ASN A 428 -20.33 11.25 23.28
N PHE A 429 -19.51 10.20 23.26
CA PHE A 429 -19.92 8.89 22.74
C PHE A 429 -21.12 8.34 23.51
N GLY A 430 -21.03 8.32 24.85
CA GLY A 430 -22.15 7.88 25.71
C GLY A 430 -23.42 8.71 25.51
N VAL A 431 -23.29 10.02 25.28
CA VAL A 431 -24.45 10.87 24.93
C VAL A 431 -25.05 10.44 23.58
N ARG A 432 -24.23 10.18 22.56
CA ARG A 432 -24.70 9.79 21.22
C ARG A 432 -25.40 8.43 21.21
N LEU A 433 -25.01 7.49 22.08
CA LEU A 433 -25.65 6.17 22.18
C LEU A 433 -27.15 6.23 22.51
N ASN A 434 -27.63 7.32 23.13
CA ASN A 434 -29.05 7.52 23.43
C ASN A 434 -29.93 7.76 22.17
N LYS A 435 -29.33 7.94 20.99
CA LYS A 435 -30.10 8.09 19.74
C LYS A 435 -30.90 6.81 19.48
N PRO A 436 -32.20 6.89 19.12
CA PRO A 436 -32.99 5.72 18.78
C PRO A 436 -32.35 4.89 17.67
N TYR A 437 -32.33 3.57 17.83
CA TYR A 437 -31.87 2.64 16.80
C TYR A 437 -33.02 2.25 15.89
N THR A 438 -32.89 2.56 14.60
CA THR A 438 -33.97 2.36 13.62
C THR A 438 -33.66 1.26 12.60
N ASN A 439 -32.40 0.83 12.46
CA ASN A 439 -31.97 -0.09 11.42
C ASN A 439 -32.22 -1.55 11.84
N ARG A 440 -33.42 -2.08 11.64
CA ARG A 440 -33.81 -3.39 12.21
C ARG A 440 -33.22 -4.62 11.52
N THR A 441 -32.51 -4.46 10.40
CA THR A 441 -32.19 -5.59 9.51
C THR A 441 -30.70 -5.84 9.32
N ALA A 442 -29.84 -5.03 9.95
CA ALA A 442 -28.39 -5.21 9.85
C ALA A 442 -27.89 -6.44 10.63
N PHE A 443 -28.61 -6.89 11.65
CA PHE A 443 -28.15 -7.94 12.57
C PHE A 443 -29.12 -9.12 12.62
N ASP A 444 -28.59 -10.33 12.71
CA ASP A 444 -29.36 -11.52 13.07
C ASP A 444 -29.54 -11.59 14.59
N ILE A 445 -30.35 -10.68 15.12
CA ILE A 445 -30.70 -10.61 16.55
C ILE A 445 -32.21 -10.55 16.74
N THR A 446 -32.63 -10.85 17.98
CA THR A 446 -34.02 -10.65 18.39
C THR A 446 -34.39 -9.18 18.21
N VAL A 447 -35.48 -8.92 17.48
CA VAL A 447 -35.97 -7.56 17.23
C VAL A 447 -36.27 -6.88 18.56
N PHE A 448 -35.61 -5.75 18.79
CA PHE A 448 -35.83 -4.90 19.97
C PHE A 448 -36.22 -3.49 19.54
N THR A 449 -36.79 -2.73 20.47
CA THR A 449 -37.04 -1.29 20.32
C THR A 449 -36.25 -0.57 21.40
N GLY A 450 -35.24 0.20 21.00
CA GLY A 450 -34.30 0.81 21.92
C GLY A 450 -33.40 1.84 21.23
N ASN A 451 -32.32 2.21 21.89
CA ASN A 451 -31.29 3.09 21.39
C ASN A 451 -30.02 2.30 21.00
N HIS A 452 -28.95 3.00 20.62
CA HIS A 452 -27.69 2.36 20.24
C HIS A 452 -26.92 1.80 21.46
N ALA A 453 -27.19 2.27 22.68
CA ALA A 453 -26.64 1.65 23.89
C ALA A 453 -27.25 0.25 24.10
N ASP A 454 -28.56 0.10 23.88
CA ASP A 454 -29.23 -1.20 23.96
C ASP A 454 -28.63 -2.16 22.91
N LEU A 455 -28.41 -1.68 21.68
CA LEU A 455 -27.74 -2.47 20.63
C LEU A 455 -26.36 -2.98 21.10
N LEU A 456 -25.54 -2.08 21.67
CA LEU A 456 -24.19 -2.38 22.13
C LEU A 456 -24.16 -3.38 23.31
N ILE A 457 -25.22 -3.45 24.12
CA ILE A 457 -25.31 -4.41 25.24
C ILE A 457 -25.79 -5.79 24.75
N ILE A 458 -26.67 -5.81 23.74
CA ILE A 458 -27.22 -7.03 23.17
C ILE A 458 -26.18 -7.77 22.31
N GLN A 459 -25.32 -7.02 21.61
CA GLN A 459 -24.19 -7.52 20.81
C GLN A 459 -22.96 -7.75 21.69
#